data_AF-A0A413T581-F1
#
_entry.id   AF-A0A413T581-F1
#
_cell.length_a   1.000
_cell.length_b   1.000
_cell.length_c   1.000
_cell.angle_alpha   90.00
_cell.angle_beta   90.00
_cell.angle_gamma   90.00
#
_symmetry.space_group_name_H-M   'P 1'
#
loop_
_entity.id
_entity.type
_entity.pdbx_description
1 polymer ?
#
loop_
_entity_poly.entity_id
_entity_poly.type
_entity_poly.pdbx_seq_one_letter_code
_entity_poly.pdbx_strand_id
1 'polypeptide(L)' 'MKGNRQKIVGMSYAFRVQDIVRIYDEHARSGLSNREILRRYIWPKYRICEKTFYNIINASADPRVTERIAQAERQLTLFG' A
#
# COMPACT_ATOMS: atom_id res chain seq x y z
N MET A 1 -17.97 32.54 3.32
CA MET A 1 -17.41 31.40 2.55
C MET A 1 -16.74 30.44 3.53
N LYS A 2 -17.29 29.24 3.76
CA LYS A 2 -16.66 28.23 4.63
C LYS A 2 -15.45 27.66 3.88
N GLY A 3 -14.25 28.03 4.29
CA GLY A 3 -13.01 27.49 3.73
C GLY A 3 -12.97 25.98 3.93
N ASN A 4 -13.18 25.24 2.85
CA ASN A 4 -13.11 23.79 2.84
C ASN A 4 -11.63 23.43 3.00
N ARG A 5 -11.16 23.23 4.23
CA ARG A 5 -9.79 22.76 4.50
C ARG A 5 -9.68 21.36 3.91
N GLN A 6 -9.22 21.25 2.67
CA GLN A 6 -8.84 19.96 2.09
C GLN A 6 -7.81 19.36 3.02
N LYS A 7 -8.18 18.27 3.71
CA LYS A 7 -7.23 17.47 4.48
C LYS A 7 -6.19 17.00 3.49
N ILE A 8 -4.97 17.53 3.59
CA ILE A 8 -3.81 17.02 2.87
C ILE A 8 -3.56 15.63 3.45
N VAL A 9 -4.14 14.61 2.82
CA VAL A 9 -3.92 13.22 3.21
C VAL A 9 -2.54 12.86 2.66
N GLY A 10 -1.57 12.67 3.56
CA GLY A 10 -0.21 12.34 3.16
C GLY A 10 -0.17 11.06 2.31
N MET A 11 0.54 11.13 1.19
CA MET A 11 0.75 9.99 0.27
C MET A 11 1.62 8.88 0.87
N SER A 12 2.29 9.14 2.00
CA SER A 12 3.19 8.20 2.68
C SER A 12 2.54 6.86 2.99
N TYR A 13 1.24 6.85 3.31
CA TYR A 13 0.49 5.62 3.53
C TYR A 13 0.27 4.85 2.22
N ALA A 14 -0.09 5.53 1.13
CA ALA A 14 -0.29 4.90 -0.17
C ALA A 14 1.01 4.24 -0.70
N PHE A 15 2.14 4.95 -0.61
CA PHE A 15 3.44 4.39 -0.97
C PHE A 15 3.82 3.18 -0.11
N ARG A 16 3.55 3.23 1.20
CA ARG A 16 3.80 2.10 2.11
C ARG A 16 2.96 0.88 1.75
N VAL A 17 1.67 1.09 1.43
CA VAL A 17 0.77 0.02 0.97
C VAL A 17 1.30 -0.58 -0.33
N GLN A 18 1.67 0.25 -1.32
CA GLN A 18 2.18 -0.20 -2.61
C GLN A 18 3.46 -1.04 -2.47
N ASP A 19 4.41 -0.62 -1.64
CA ASP A 19 5.66 -1.38 -1.41
C ASP A 19 5.39 -2.74 -0.75
N ILE A 20 4.53 -2.79 0.27
CA ILE A 20 4.15 -4.03 0.94
C ILE A 20 3.44 -4.99 -0.01
N VAL A 21 2.52 -4.48 -0.83
CA VAL A 21 1.77 -5.27 -1.82
C VAL A 21 2.72 -5.81 -2.89
N ARG A 22 3.70 -5.01 -3.32
CA ARG A 22 4.71 -5.45 -4.30
C ARG A 22 5.57 -6.60 -3.78
N ILE A 23 6.06 -6.48 -2.54
CA ILE A 23 6.81 -7.56 -1.86
C ILE A 23 5.93 -8.81 -1.73
N TYR A 24 4.66 -8.63 -1.38
CA TYR A 24 3.71 -9.74 -1.28
C TYR A 24 3.50 -10.46 -2.60
N ASP A 25 3.23 -9.74 -3.70
CA ASP A 25 2.99 -10.34 -5.02
C ASP A 25 4.21 -11.12 -5.54
N GLU A 26 5.42 -10.57 -5.34
CA GLU A 26 6.67 -11.21 -5.74
C GLU A 26 6.87 -12.56 -5.05
N HIS A 27 6.64 -12.62 -3.73
CA HIS A 27 6.85 -13.84 -2.93
C HIS A 27 5.66 -14.80 -2.90
N ALA A 28 4.45 -14.32 -3.16
CA ALA A 28 3.26 -15.17 -3.29
C ALA A 28 3.41 -16.14 -4.48
N ARG A 29 4.05 -15.69 -5.56
CA ARG A 29 4.36 -16.52 -6.73
C ARG A 29 5.39 -17.61 -6.44
N SER A 30 6.21 -17.44 -5.39
CA SER A 30 7.21 -18.41 -4.96
C SER A 30 6.65 -19.54 -4.08
N GLY A 31 5.35 -19.54 -3.77
CA GLY A 31 4.69 -20.58 -2.97
C GLY A 31 4.94 -20.47 -1.46
N LEU A 32 5.41 -19.31 -0.97
CA LEU A 32 5.59 -19.07 0.46
C LEU A 32 4.24 -18.78 1.14
N SER A 33 4.09 -19.24 2.39
CA SER A 33 2.91 -18.90 3.19
C SER A 33 2.91 -17.42 3.57
N ASN A 34 1.72 -16.80 3.66
CA ASN A 34 1.55 -15.39 4.03
C ASN A 34 2.30 -15.02 5.32
N ARG A 35 2.32 -15.93 6.29
CA ARG A 35 2.99 -15.75 7.58
C ARG A 35 4.51 -15.76 7.44
N GLU A 36 5.04 -16.58 6.54
CA GLU A 36 6.46 -16.63 6.21
C GLU A 36 6.89 -15.37 5.44
N ILE A 37 6.08 -14.91 4.48
CA ILE A 37 6.33 -13.67 3.74
C ILE A 37 6.37 -12.47 4.71
N LEU A 38 5.39 -12.40 5.62
CA LEU A 38 5.34 -11.39 6.66
C LEU A 38 6.61 -11.41 7.51
N ARG A 39 7.03 -12.57 8.03
CA ARG A 39 8.21 -12.68 8.90
C ARG A 39 9.52 -12.38 8.19
N ARG A 40 9.71 -12.89 6.97
CA ARG A 40 11.00 -12.80 6.26
C ARG A 40 11.23 -11.44 5.60
N TYR A 41 10.20 -10.85 5.00
CA TYR A 41 10.38 -9.68 4.14
C TYR A 41 9.76 -8.40 4.71
N ILE A 42 8.57 -8.50 5.31
CA ILE A 42 7.80 -7.31 5.72
C ILE A 42 8.14 -6.88 7.15
N TRP A 43 8.27 -7.82 8.08
CA TRP A 43 8.58 -7.57 9.48
C TRP A 43 9.90 -6.83 9.70
N PRO A 44 11.05 -7.22 9.09
CA PRO A 44 12.30 -6.51 9.31
C PRO A 44 12.27 -5.05 8.83
N LYS A 45 11.50 -4.74 7.78
CA LYS A 45 11.41 -3.39 7.19
C LYS A 45 10.36 -2.50 7.86
N TYR A 46 9.19 -3.06 8.19
CA TYR A 46 8.02 -2.29 8.60
C TYR A 46 7.55 -2.52 10.03
N ARG A 47 8.02 -3.59 10.69
CA ARG A 47 7.65 -3.99 12.07
C ARG A 47 6.13 -3.97 12.31
N ILE A 48 5.37 -4.49 11.35
CA ILE A 48 3.91 -4.56 11.44
C ILE A 48 3.43 -5.92 11.94
N CYS A 49 2.27 -5.93 12.58
CA CYS A 49 1.60 -7.13 13.01
C CYS A 49 0.84 -7.79 11.86
N GLU A 50 0.52 -9.08 12.00
CA GLU A 50 -0.23 -9.85 11.01
C GLU A 50 -1.60 -9.24 10.68
N LYS A 51 -2.32 -8.75 11.69
CA LYS A 51 -3.59 -8.05 11.49
C LYS A 51 -3.44 -6.82 10.59
N THR A 52 -2.38 -6.04 10.80
CA THR A 52 -2.08 -4.84 9.99
C THR A 52 -1.71 -5.22 8.57
N PHE A 53 -0.97 -6.33 8.40
CA PHE A 53 -0.64 -6.86 7.09
C PHE A 53 -1.90 -7.22 6.29
N TYR A 54 -2.82 -8.01 6.86
CA TYR A 54 -4.07 -8.33 6.17
C TYR A 54 -4.95 -7.12 5.90
N ASN A 55 -4.98 -6.15 6.83
CA ASN A 55 -5.72 -4.91 6.60
C ASN A 55 -5.16 -4.10 5.43
N ILE A 56 -3.82 -4.08 5.26
CA ILE A 56 -3.15 -3.41 4.14
C ILE A 56 -3.44 -4.12 2.81
N ILE A 57 -3.34 -5.46 2.78
CA ILE A 57 -3.66 -6.24 1.58
C ILE A 57 -5.14 -6.05 1.20
N ASN A 58 -6.06 -6.13 2.17
CA ASN A 58 -7.48 -5.89 1.93
C ASN A 58 -7.75 -4.45 1.47
N ALA A 59 -7.07 -3.46 2.06
CA ALA A 59 -7.17 -2.07 1.63
C ALA A 59 -6.64 -1.87 0.21
N SER A 60 -5.59 -2.58 -0.22
CA SER A 60 -5.12 -2.53 -1.61
C SER A 60 -6.07 -3.17 -2.61
N ALA A 61 -6.91 -4.11 -2.17
CA ALA A 61 -7.96 -4.69 -3.00
C ALA A 61 -9.22 -3.81 -3.06
N ASP A 62 -9.33 -2.79 -2.20
CA ASP A 62 -10.45 -1.86 -2.22
C ASP A 62 -10.32 -0.89 -3.42
N PRO A 63 -11.35 -0.78 -4.28
CA PRO A 63 -11.30 0.04 -5.49
C PRO A 63 -10.99 1.51 -5.20
N ARG A 64 -11.38 2.04 -4.03
CA ARG A 64 -11.12 3.45 -3.68
C ARG A 64 -9.64 3.73 -3.45
N VAL A 65 -8.89 2.75 -2.95
CA VAL A 65 -7.44 2.88 -2.72
C VAL A 65 -6.70 2.77 -4.04
N THR A 66 -7.09 1.81 -4.88
CA THR A 66 -6.56 1.63 -6.24
C THR A 66 -6.76 2.87 -7.10
N GLU A 67 -7.94 3.48 -7.07
CA GLU A 67 -8.22 4.73 -7.81
C GLU A 67 -7.33 5.90 -7.35
N ARG A 68 -7.02 6.00 -6.06
CA ARG A 68 -6.12 7.04 -5.55
C ARG A 68 -4.66 6.82 -5.93
N ILE A 69 -4.20 5.56 -5.95
CA ILE A 69 -2.86 5.21 -6.42
C ILE A 69 -2.75 5.54 -7.91
N ALA A 70 -3.73 5.11 -8.72
CA ALA A 70 -3.77 5.40 -10.15
C ALA A 70 -3.86 6.91 -10.45
N GLN A 71 -4.61 7.67 -9.65
CA GLN A 71 -4.67 9.13 -9.77
C GLN A 71 -3.31 9.79 -9.50
N ALA A 72 -2.54 9.27 -8.52
CA ALA A 72 -1.21 9.76 -8.23
C ALA A 72 -0.19 9.43 -9.33
N GLU A 73 -0.25 8.21 -9.89
CA GLU A 73 0.60 7.84 -11.04
C GLU A 73 0.30 8.71 -12.26
N ARG A 74 -0.98 8.98 -12.55
CA ARG A 74 -1.39 9.91 -13.61
C ARG A 74 -0.87 11.33 -13.37
N GLN A 75 -0.82 11.80 -12.13
CA GLN A 75 -0.26 13.11 -11.81
C GLN A 75 1.24 13.20 -12.06
N LEU A 76 2.01 12.12 -11.81
CA LEU A 76 3.43 12.10 -12.12
C LEU A 76 3.70 12.13 -13.63
N THR A 77 2.85 11.48 -14.43
CA THR A 77 3.01 11.47 -15.90
C THR A 77 2.69 12.81 -16.57
N LEU A 78 2.03 13.75 -15.89
CA LEU A 78 1.70 15.07 -16.44
C LEU A 78 2.92 16.00 -16.55
N PHE A 79 4.04 15.63 -15.94
CA PHE A 79 5.30 16.40 -15.97
C PHE A 79 6.41 15.69 -16.76
N GLY A 80 6.07 14.60 -17.47
CA GLY A 80 6.98 13.85 -18.34
C GLY A 80 6.97 14.34 -19.77
#